data_AF-A0A2T4IBE7-F1
#
_entry.id   AF-A0A2T4IBE7-F1
#
_cell.length_a   1.000
_cell.length_b   1.000
_cell.length_c   1.000
_cell.angle_alpha   90.00
_cell.angle_beta   90.00
_cell.angle_gamma   90.00
#
_symmetry.space_group_name_H-M   'P 1'
#
loop_
_entity.id
_entity.type
_entity.pdbx_description
1 polymer ?
#
loop_
_entity_poly.entity_id
_entity_poly.type
_entity_poly.pdbx_seq_one_letter_code
_entity_poly.pdbx_strand_id
1 'polypeptide(L)' 'MGVYGMTREQWIEVFRATGLDDAMMHRWHVEFERRYPAQHQAFLQWIGLSEEDLRSVRAASRVG' A
#
# COMPACT_ATOMS: atom_id res chain seq x y z
N MET A 1 -22.99 -5.43 -7.00
CA MET A 1 -22.63 -4.14 -6.39
C MET A 1 -21.10 -4.05 -6.41
N GLY A 2 -20.56 -3.24 -7.34
CA GLY A 2 -19.13 -2.91 -7.49
C GLY A 2 -18.15 -4.04 -7.86
N VAL A 3 -18.01 -4.36 -9.15
CA VAL A 3 -16.99 -5.31 -9.70
C VAL A 3 -15.62 -4.63 -9.95
N TYR A 4 -15.36 -3.48 -9.33
CA TYR A 4 -14.20 -2.63 -9.63
C TYR A 4 -13.37 -2.36 -8.36
N GLY A 5 -12.70 -3.40 -7.87
CA GLY A 5 -11.59 -3.28 -6.93
C GLY A 5 -10.28 -3.54 -7.66
N MET A 6 -9.21 -2.83 -7.31
CA MET A 6 -7.85 -3.15 -7.76
C MET A 6 -7.24 -4.19 -6.81
N THR A 7 -6.50 -5.17 -7.30
CA THR A 7 -5.73 -6.07 -6.41
C THR A 7 -4.36 -5.48 -6.07
N ARG A 8 -3.72 -6.00 -5.02
CA ARG A 8 -2.34 -5.67 -4.68
C ARG A 8 -1.41 -5.86 -5.88
N GLU A 9 -1.57 -6.94 -6.62
CA GLU A 9 -0.73 -7.28 -7.77
C GLU A 9 -0.91 -6.26 -8.90
N GLN A 10 -2.17 -5.89 -9.20
CA GLN A 10 -2.47 -4.86 -10.19
C GLN A 10 -1.90 -3.48 -9.78
N TRP A 11 -1.97 -3.14 -8.49
CA TRP A 11 -1.35 -1.92 -7.99
C TRP A 11 0.17 -1.94 -8.16
N ILE A 12 0.83 -3.03 -7.78
CA ILE A 12 2.28 -3.20 -7.91
C ILE A 12 2.70 -3.14 -9.38
N GLU A 13 1.94 -3.77 -10.28
CA GLU A 13 2.16 -3.74 -11.73
C GLU A 13 2.18 -2.30 -12.25
N VAL A 14 1.13 -1.52 -11.98
CA VAL A 14 1.05 -0.12 -12.42
C VAL A 14 2.16 0.72 -11.77
N PHE A 15 2.40 0.55 -10.47
CA PHE A 15 3.44 1.28 -9.74
C PHE A 15 4.82 1.07 -10.37
N ARG A 16 5.19 -0.18 -10.67
CA ARG A 16 6.46 -0.51 -11.33
C ARG A 16 6.50 -0.05 -12.79
N ALA A 17 5.39 -0.14 -13.51
CA ALA A 17 5.29 0.35 -14.89
C ALA A 17 5.54 1.87 -15.00
N THR A 18 5.28 2.63 -13.92
CA THR A 18 5.62 4.07 -13.85
C THR A 18 7.10 4.35 -13.53
N GLY A 19 7.93 3.31 -13.39
CA GLY A 19 9.36 3.42 -13.09
C GLY A 19 9.69 3.57 -11.61
N LEU A 20 8.73 3.32 -10.71
CA LEU A 20 8.95 3.37 -9.27
C LEU A 20 9.42 1.99 -8.77
N ASP A 21 10.57 1.98 -8.12
CA ASP A 21 11.20 0.77 -7.56
C ASP A 21 10.73 0.46 -6.14
N ASP A 22 11.29 -0.59 -5.54
CA ASP A 22 10.93 -1.04 -4.19
C ASP A 22 11.34 -0.02 -3.11
N ALA A 23 12.42 0.73 -3.33
CA ALA A 23 12.85 1.79 -2.41
C ALA A 23 11.84 2.95 -2.41
N MET A 24 11.35 3.31 -3.59
CA MET A 24 10.30 4.32 -3.74
C MET A 24 8.96 3.84 -3.18
N MET A 25 8.61 2.55 -3.35
CA MET A 25 7.41 1.97 -2.75
C MET A 25 7.48 2.04 -1.22
N HIS A 26 8.62 1.70 -0.63
CA HIS A 26 8.82 1.83 0.81
C HIS A 26 8.69 3.29 1.28
N ARG A 27 9.34 4.23 0.59
CA ARG A 27 9.22 5.67 0.90
C ARG A 27 7.78 6.15 0.77
N TRP A 28 7.05 5.71 -0.24
CA TRP A 28 5.64 6.02 -0.42
C TRP A 28 4.81 5.56 0.78
N HIS A 29 5.03 4.33 1.25
CA HIS A 29 4.35 3.78 2.44
C HIS A 29 4.67 4.58 3.71
N VAL A 30 5.94 4.93 3.95
CA VAL A 30 6.35 5.77 5.09
C VAL A 30 5.65 7.13 5.05
N GLU A 31 5.71 7.80 3.91
CA GLU A 31 5.15 9.14 3.77
C GLU A 31 3.62 9.16 3.86
N PHE A 32 2.96 8.08 3.41
CA PHE A 32 1.50 7.90 3.49
C PHE A 32 1.06 7.54 4.91
N GLU A 33 1.70 6.56 5.57
CA GLU A 33 1.40 6.19 6.96
C GLU A 33 1.60 7.37 7.91
N ARG A 34 2.68 8.16 7.73
CA ARG A 34 2.96 9.31 8.60
C ARG A 34 1.91 10.40 8.49
N ARG A 35 1.37 10.66 7.30
CA ARG A 35 0.41 11.77 7.07
C ARG A 35 -1.03 11.36 7.23
N TYR A 36 -1.39 10.17 6.77
CA TYR A 36 -2.77 9.72 6.62
C TYR A 36 -2.90 8.23 7.02
N PRO A 37 -2.61 7.87 8.29
CA PRO A 37 -2.54 6.47 8.72
C PRO A 37 -3.86 5.69 8.55
N ALA A 38 -5.00 6.36 8.71
CA ALA A 38 -6.31 5.73 8.53
C ALA A 38 -6.61 5.44 7.04
N GLN A 39 -6.26 6.37 6.16
CA GLN A 39 -6.42 6.26 4.72
C GLN A 39 -5.45 5.24 4.12
N HIS A 40 -4.23 5.17 4.65
CA HIS A 40 -3.28 4.14 4.27
C HIS A 40 -3.81 2.74 4.61
N GLN A 41 -4.36 2.54 5.82
CA GLN A 41 -5.04 1.29 6.17
C GLN A 41 -6.21 0.98 5.23
N ALA A 42 -7.10 1.94 4.97
CA ALA A 42 -8.23 1.75 4.07
C ALA A 42 -7.78 1.40 2.64
N PHE A 43 -6.71 2.01 2.15
CA PHE A 43 -6.12 1.70 0.85
C PHE A 43 -5.62 0.26 0.79
N LEU A 44 -4.86 -0.18 1.80
CA LEU A 44 -4.34 -1.55 1.88
C LEU A 44 -5.47 -2.59 1.92
N GLN A 45 -6.55 -2.31 2.65
CA GLN A 45 -7.75 -3.16 2.67
C GLN A 45 -8.45 -3.18 1.31
N TRP A 46 -8.55 -2.03 0.65
CA TRP A 46 -9.18 -1.90 -0.66
C TRP A 46 -8.43 -2.67 -1.76
N ILE A 47 -7.09 -2.72 -1.70
CA ILE A 47 -6.29 -3.56 -2.60
C ILE A 47 -6.23 -5.04 -2.20
N GLY A 48 -6.97 -5.45 -1.17
CA GLY A 48 -7.15 -6.85 -0.79
C GLY A 48 -6.06 -7.43 0.10
N LEU A 49 -5.27 -6.62 0.83
CA LEU A 49 -4.36 -7.17 1.83
C LEU A 49 -5.14 -7.81 2.98
N SER A 50 -4.62 -8.94 3.46
CA SER A 50 -5.06 -9.55 4.71
C SER A 50 -4.76 -8.63 5.90
N GLU A 51 -5.44 -8.82 7.03
CA GLU A 51 -5.14 -8.06 8.24
C GLU A 51 -3.69 -8.25 8.73
N GLU A 52 -3.13 -9.45 8.52
CA GLU A 52 -1.76 -9.77 8.89
C GLU A 52 -0.74 -9.01 8.03
N ASP A 53 -0.92 -9.04 6.71
CA ASP A 53 -0.05 -8.31 5.79
C ASP A 53 -0.14 -6.81 6.02
N LEU A 54 -1.36 -6.29 6.23
CA LEU A 54 -1.59 -4.89 6.51
C LEU A 54 -0.84 -4.42 7.76
N ARG A 55 -0.92 -5.18 8.86
CA ARG A 55 -0.18 -4.86 10.09
C ARG A 55 1.32 -4.82 9.84
N SER A 56 1.84 -5.78 9.09
CA SER A 56 3.26 -5.87 8.74
C SER A 56 3.73 -4.67 7.91
N VAL A 57 3.00 -4.30 6.87
CA VAL A 57 3.30 -3.13 6.02
C VAL A 57 3.28 -1.85 6.84
N ARG A 58 2.26 -1.65 7.68
CA ARG A 58 2.16 -0.44 8.51
C ARG A 58 3.23 -0.37 9.58
N ALA A 59 3.62 -1.50 10.18
CA ALA A 59 4.74 -1.55 11.12
C ALA A 59 6.05 -1.13 10.44
N ALA A 60 6.35 -1.70 9.26
CA ALA A 60 7.53 -1.32 8.47
C ALA A 60 7.51 0.17 8.07
N SER A 61 6.33 0.72 7.76
CA SER A 61 6.15 2.14 7.39
C SER A 61 6.42 3.12 8.53
N ARG A 62 6.38 2.66 9.79
CA ARG A 62 6.62 3.51 10.98
C ARG A 62 8.06 3.51 11.45
N VAL A 63 8.85 2.52 11.00
CA VAL A 63 10.27 2.38 11.35
C VAL A 63 11.17 3.12 10.34
N GLY A 64 10.70 3.27 9.10
CA GLY A 64 11.41 3.97 8.02
C GLY A 64 11.19 5.47 7.97
#